data_AF-B7GRK1-F1
#
_entry.id   AF-B7GRK1-F1
#
_cell.length_a   1.000
_cell.length_b   1.000
_cell.length_c   1.000
_cell.angle_alpha   90.00
_cell.angle_beta   90.00
_cell.angle_gamma   90.00
#
_symmetry.space_group_name_H-M   'P 1'
#
loop_
_entity.id
_entity.type
_entity.pdbx_description
1 polymer ?
#
loop_
_entity_poly.entity_id
_entity_poly.type
_entity_poly.pdbx_seq_one_letter_code
_entity_poly.pdbx_strand_id
1 'polypeptide(L)'
;MNALEWPADLTDFRLPVKWDGQPVDWHGWHPPIEVRDLFLCSNNGLLRDPQPCSGCGHPFQPWWAQGLTADGRTSITIERCGFCNTTIALETGPDGTSEWTLDDSDYGPEGSSDNQEGNR
;
A
#
# COMPACT_ATOMS: atom_id res chain seq x y z
N MET A 1 -14.52 22.90 14.45
CA MET A 1 -13.88 21.60 14.75
C MET A 1 -14.37 20.64 13.71
N ASN A 2 -13.62 20.47 12.62
CA ASN A 2 -13.94 19.43 11.64
C ASN A 2 -13.61 18.11 12.32
N ALA A 3 -14.62 17.24 12.42
CA ALA A 3 -14.40 15.88 12.88
C ALA A 3 -13.25 15.30 12.05
N LEU A 4 -12.27 14.67 12.71
CA LEU A 4 -11.47 13.67 12.03
C LEU A 4 -12.49 12.64 11.54
N GLU A 5 -12.90 12.74 10.28
CA GLU A 5 -13.67 11.71 9.63
C GLU A 5 -12.80 10.46 9.73
N TRP A 6 -13.27 9.51 10.54
CA TRP A 6 -12.66 8.20 10.66
C TRP A 6 -12.41 7.64 9.27
N PRO A 7 -11.33 6.89 9.06
CA PRO A 7 -10.98 6.46 7.73
C PRO A 7 -12.14 5.68 7.13
N ALA A 8 -12.58 6.13 5.96
CA ALA A 8 -13.71 5.52 5.26
C ALA A 8 -13.46 4.03 5.02
N ASP A 9 -14.55 3.25 5.03
CA ASP A 9 -14.52 1.83 4.72
C ASP A 9 -13.84 1.59 3.38
N LEU A 10 -12.99 0.55 3.31
CA LEU A 10 -12.38 0.15 2.06
C LEU A 10 -13.46 -0.29 1.08
N THR A 11 -13.54 0.37 -0.07
CA THR A 11 -14.53 0.04 -1.11
C THR A 11 -13.93 -0.75 -2.27
N ASP A 12 -12.62 -0.63 -2.49
CA ASP A 12 -11.87 -1.42 -3.46
C ASP A 12 -10.90 -2.35 -2.72
N PHE A 13 -11.09 -3.66 -2.90
CA PHE A 13 -10.28 -4.71 -2.28
C PHE A 13 -9.27 -5.34 -3.25
N ARG A 14 -9.19 -4.86 -4.51
CA ARG A 14 -8.27 -5.40 -5.50
C ARG A 14 -6.82 -5.24 -5.03
N LEU A 15 -6.05 -6.30 -5.20
CA LEU A 15 -4.60 -6.36 -5.00
C LEU A 15 -3.95 -6.85 -6.31
N PRO A 16 -2.76 -6.37 -6.70
CA PRO A 16 -2.05 -6.87 -7.87
C PRO A 16 -1.86 -8.38 -7.79
N VAL A 17 -2.22 -9.09 -8.85
CA VAL A 17 -2.06 -10.56 -8.91
C VAL A 17 -0.61 -10.98 -9.07
N LYS A 18 0.22 -10.09 -9.61
CA LYS A 18 1.66 -10.27 -9.81
C LYS A 18 2.41 -8.97 -9.49
N TRP A 19 3.69 -9.13 -9.21
CA TRP A 19 4.69 -8.08 -9.05
C TRP A 19 5.92 -8.49 -9.87
N ASP A 20 6.30 -7.69 -10.87
CA ASP A 20 7.39 -7.98 -11.81
C ASP A 20 7.32 -9.39 -12.42
N GLY A 21 6.10 -9.78 -12.80
CA GLY A 21 5.79 -11.07 -13.38
C GLY A 21 5.75 -12.24 -12.38
N GLN A 22 6.10 -12.03 -11.11
CA GLN A 22 5.96 -13.04 -10.06
C GLN A 22 4.58 -12.95 -9.40
N PRO A 23 3.84 -14.07 -9.25
CA PRO A 23 2.62 -14.08 -8.44
C PRO A 23 2.90 -13.62 -7.01
N VAL A 24 1.94 -12.92 -6.40
CA VAL A 24 2.05 -12.46 -5.01
C VAL A 24 1.07 -13.22 -4.12
N ASP A 25 1.57 -13.76 -3.01
CA ASP A 25 0.74 -14.33 -1.96
C ASP A 25 0.41 -13.23 -0.94
N TRP A 26 -0.86 -12.82 -0.86
CA TRP A 26 -1.31 -11.72 -0.02
C TRP A 26 -1.91 -12.23 1.30
N HIS A 27 -1.54 -11.59 2.40
CA HIS A 27 -2.07 -11.88 3.74
C HIS A 27 -3.45 -11.25 4.01
N GLY A 28 -4.04 -10.59 3.02
CA GLY A 28 -5.32 -9.90 3.13
C GLY A 28 -5.20 -8.46 3.63
N TRP A 29 -6.34 -7.78 3.67
CA TRP A 29 -6.43 -6.38 4.12
C TRP A 29 -6.55 -6.27 5.63
N HIS A 30 -5.84 -5.30 6.17
CA HIS A 30 -5.90 -4.85 7.55
C HIS A 30 -6.49 -3.43 7.61
N PRO A 31 -7.31 -3.15 8.64
CA PRO A 31 -7.85 -1.81 8.83
C PRO A 31 -6.73 -0.81 9.17
N PRO A 32 -7.00 0.49 8.98
CA PRO A 32 -6.11 1.54 9.43
C PRO A 32 -5.79 1.38 10.90
N ILE A 33 -4.52 1.49 11.24
CA ILE A 33 -4.11 1.45 12.63
C ILE A 33 -4.38 2.84 13.21
N GLU A 34 -5.25 2.92 14.22
CA GLU A 34 -5.56 4.18 14.88
C GLU A 34 -4.27 4.80 15.43
N VAL A 35 -4.04 6.07 15.11
CA VAL A 35 -2.84 6.83 15.57
C VAL A 35 -2.73 6.86 17.10
N ARG A 36 -3.83 6.57 17.83
CA ARG A 36 -3.84 6.45 19.29
C ARG A 36 -3.25 5.13 19.81
N ASP A 37 -3.21 4.08 19.00
CA ASP A 37 -2.65 2.77 19.34
C ASP A 37 -1.20 2.58 18.82
N LEU A 38 -0.68 3.53 18.03
CA LEU A 38 0.62 3.42 17.36
C LEU A 38 1.81 4.10 18.05
N PHE A 39 1.60 4.85 19.13
CA PHE A 39 2.74 5.32 19.89
C PHE A 39 3.33 4.15 20.69
N LEU A 40 4.46 3.62 20.18
CA LEU A 40 5.54 2.88 20.90
C LEU A 40 5.73 1.38 20.62
N CYS A 41 5.39 0.86 19.45
CA CYS A 41 5.95 -0.43 19.02
C CYS A 41 6.67 -0.29 17.68
N SER A 42 8.00 -0.30 17.74
CA SER A 42 8.96 -0.29 16.61
C SER A 42 8.89 -1.53 15.69
N ASN A 43 7.75 -2.21 15.60
CA ASN A 43 7.57 -3.49 14.92
C ASN A 43 6.47 -3.49 13.84
N ASN A 44 5.82 -2.36 13.57
CA ASN A 44 4.73 -2.34 12.60
C ASN A 44 5.21 -2.09 11.16
N GLY A 45 6.52 -1.92 10.94
CA GLY A 45 7.12 -1.78 9.61
C GLY A 45 6.68 -0.55 8.81
N LEU A 46 5.79 0.30 9.35
CA LEU A 46 5.36 1.54 8.73
C LEU A 46 6.53 2.53 8.72
N LEU A 47 7.23 2.57 7.59
CA LEU A 47 8.48 3.28 7.34
C LEU A 47 8.34 4.81 7.27
N ARG A 48 7.17 5.39 7.56
CA ARG A 48 6.88 6.79 7.24
C ARG A 48 6.43 7.61 8.43
N ASP A 49 6.96 8.84 8.47
CA ASP A 49 6.33 9.93 9.18
C ASP A 49 4.90 10.12 8.67
N PRO A 50 3.90 10.37 9.54
CA PRO A 50 2.53 10.61 9.11
C PRO A 50 2.45 11.80 8.14
N GLN A 51 2.28 11.51 6.85
CA GLN A 51 2.02 12.53 5.82
C GLN A 51 0.53 12.59 5.50
N PRO A 52 0.02 13.63 4.85
CA PRO A 52 -1.31 13.58 4.24
C PRO A 52 -1.32 12.62 3.04
N CYS A 53 -2.49 12.04 2.73
CA CYS A 53 -2.68 11.26 1.51
C CYS A 53 -2.35 12.12 0.28
N SER A 54 -1.50 11.61 -0.62
CA SER A 54 -1.07 12.31 -1.83
C SER A 54 -2.21 12.64 -2.80
N GLY A 55 -3.30 11.85 -2.79
CA GLY A 55 -4.44 12.06 -3.68
C GLY A 55 -5.48 13.07 -3.18
N CYS A 56 -5.79 13.07 -1.87
CA CYS A 56 -6.89 13.88 -1.32
C CYS A 56 -6.51 14.78 -0.13
N GLY A 57 -5.28 14.69 0.40
CA GLY A 57 -4.81 15.53 1.49
C GLY A 57 -5.36 15.21 2.89
N HIS A 58 -6.17 14.15 3.04
CA HIS A 58 -6.61 13.69 4.36
C HIS A 58 -5.44 13.12 5.18
N PRO A 59 -5.50 13.15 6.54
CA PRO A 59 -4.53 12.49 7.39
C PRO A 59 -4.36 11.02 6.96
N PHE A 60 -3.14 10.59 6.71
CA PHE A 60 -2.88 9.26 6.18
C PHE A 60 -3.02 8.20 7.28
N GLN A 61 -4.16 7.53 7.24
CA GLN A 61 -4.48 6.32 8.01
C GLN A 61 -4.96 5.28 6.99
N PRO A 62 -4.03 4.67 6.23
CA PRO A 62 -4.40 3.80 5.13
C PRO A 62 -4.87 2.43 5.64
N TRP A 63 -5.76 1.80 4.90
CA TRP A 63 -5.88 0.34 4.92
C TRP A 63 -4.59 -0.24 4.36
N TRP A 64 -4.16 -1.40 4.83
CA TRP A 64 -2.91 -1.97 4.35
C TRP A 64 -2.96 -3.47 4.15
N ALA A 65 -2.13 -3.99 3.26
CA ALA A 65 -1.98 -5.41 3.00
C ALA A 65 -0.51 -5.72 2.77
N GLN A 66 -0.07 -6.90 3.22
CA GLN A 66 1.29 -7.38 2.97
C GLN A 66 1.24 -8.61 2.08
N GLY A 67 2.19 -8.69 1.15
CA GLY A 67 2.36 -9.84 0.29
C GLY A 67 3.82 -10.19 0.08
N LEU A 68 4.07 -11.41 -0.38
CA LEU A 68 5.38 -11.92 -0.73
C LEU A 68 5.32 -12.52 -2.14
N THR A 69 6.30 -12.20 -2.99
CA THR A 69 6.42 -12.85 -4.30
C THR A 69 6.64 -14.35 -4.15
N ALA A 70 6.17 -15.13 -5.11
CA ALA A 70 6.26 -16.60 -5.08
C ALA A 70 7.70 -17.14 -5.00
N ASP A 71 8.69 -16.37 -5.44
CA ASP A 71 10.11 -16.69 -5.30
C ASP A 71 10.70 -16.36 -3.91
N GLY A 72 9.90 -15.72 -3.05
CA GLY A 72 10.23 -15.37 -1.67
C GLY A 72 11.21 -14.22 -1.52
N ARG A 73 11.50 -13.46 -2.60
CA ARG A 73 12.56 -12.44 -2.61
C ARG A 73 12.07 -11.04 -2.32
N THR A 74 10.84 -10.74 -2.71
CA THR A 74 10.30 -9.38 -2.67
C THR A 74 9.05 -9.36 -1.80
N SER A 75 9.12 -8.64 -0.70
CA SER A 75 7.94 -8.32 0.12
C SER A 75 7.32 -7.02 -0.36
N ILE A 76 6.00 -6.99 -0.50
CA ILE A 76 5.24 -5.81 -0.89
C ILE A 76 4.31 -5.43 0.25
N THR A 77 4.31 -4.15 0.64
CA THR A 77 3.28 -3.57 1.50
C THR A 77 2.47 -2.59 0.68
N ILE A 78 1.17 -2.83 0.56
CA ILE A 78 0.23 -1.91 -0.08
C ILE A 78 -0.46 -1.09 1.01
N GLU A 79 -0.57 0.22 0.78
CA GLU A 79 -1.29 1.18 1.59
C GLU A 79 -2.36 1.85 0.71
N ARG A 80 -3.63 1.79 1.11
CA ARG A 80 -4.75 2.38 0.36
C ARG A 80 -5.52 3.37 1.21
N CYS A 81 -5.71 4.56 0.66
CA CYS A 81 -6.58 5.56 1.26
C CYS A 81 -8.04 5.11 1.18
N GLY A 82 -8.73 4.96 2.31
CA GLY A 82 -10.15 4.62 2.33
C GLY A 82 -11.07 5.68 1.69
N PHE A 83 -10.60 6.94 1.57
CA PHE A 83 -11.41 8.04 1.02
C PHE A 83 -11.34 8.14 -0.51
N CYS A 84 -10.15 8.05 -1.09
CA CYS A 84 -9.94 8.29 -2.52
C CYS A 84 -9.32 7.11 -3.27
N ASN A 85 -9.06 5.98 -2.59
CA ASN A 85 -8.43 4.79 -3.14
C ASN A 85 -7.02 4.98 -3.72
N THR A 86 -6.40 6.15 -3.53
CA THR A 86 -4.97 6.33 -3.84
C THR A 86 -4.19 5.25 -3.11
N THR A 87 -3.43 4.50 -3.89
CA THR A 87 -2.74 3.29 -3.45
C THR A 87 -1.25 3.46 -3.64
N ILE A 88 -0.50 3.24 -2.57
CA ILE A 88 0.94 3.26 -2.54
C ILE A 88 1.41 1.82 -2.29
N ALA A 89 2.45 1.40 -2.99
CA ALA A 89 3.14 0.15 -2.72
C ALA A 89 4.57 0.43 -2.30
N LEU A 90 4.97 -0.22 -1.22
CA LEU A 90 6.34 -0.28 -0.72
C LEU A 90 6.87 -1.67 -1.04
N GLU A 91 7.78 -1.73 -2.00
CA GLU A 91 8.49 -2.93 -2.37
C GLU A 91 9.78 -3.01 -1.55
N THR A 92 10.07 -4.17 -0.96
CA THR A 92 11.36 -4.43 -0.32
C THR A 92 11.91 -5.74 -0.84
N GLY A 93 12.99 -5.64 -1.61
CA GLY A 93 13.68 -6.75 -2.23
C GLY A 93 15.20 -6.70 -1.98
N PRO A 94 15.98 -7.52 -2.71
CA PRO A 94 17.44 -7.60 -2.55
C PRO A 94 18.16 -6.28 -2.82
N ASP A 95 17.61 -5.44 -3.70
CA ASP A 95 18.20 -4.19 -4.15
C ASP A 95 17.81 -2.99 -3.26
N GLY A 96 16.99 -3.22 -2.23
CA GLY A 96 16.54 -2.21 -1.28
C GLY A 96 15.02 -2.04 -1.28
N THR A 97 14.58 -0.85 -0.85
CA THR A 97 13.16 -0.50 -0.74
C THR A 97 12.81 0.58 -1.75
N SER A 98 11.74 0.34 -2.52
CA SER A 98 11.20 1.25 -3.54
C SER A 98 9.75 1.60 -3.24
N GLU A 99 9.32 2.79 -3.64
CA GLU A 99 7.94 3.25 -3.56
C GLU A 99 7.32 3.37 -4.95
N TRP A 100 6.07 2.93 -5.07
CA TRP A 100 5.26 3.04 -6.27
C TRP A 100 3.87 3.60 -5.95
N THR A 101 3.32 4.43 -6.82
CA THR A 101 1.90 4.78 -6.80
C THR A 101 1.20 3.89 -7.81
N LEU A 102 0.22 3.09 -7.36
CA LEU A 102 -0.50 2.16 -8.22
C LEU A 102 -1.68 2.83 -8.92
N ASP A 103 -1.91 2.43 -10.17
CA ASP A 103 -3.07 2.80 -10.97
C ASP A 103 -3.93 1.57 -11.35
N ASP A 104 -4.99 1.80 -12.11
CA ASP A 104 -5.95 0.74 -12.45
C ASP A 104 -5.34 -0.43 -13.24
N SER A 105 -4.24 -0.20 -13.96
CA SER A 105 -3.61 -1.22 -14.80
C SER A 105 -2.80 -2.23 -13.98
N ASP A 106 -2.29 -1.85 -12.80
CA ASP A 106 -1.56 -2.72 -11.87
C ASP A 106 -2.42 -3.88 -11.32
N TYR A 107 -3.76 -3.73 -11.37
CA TYR A 107 -4.70 -4.78 -10.95
C TYR A 107 -5.12 -5.71 -12.11
N GLY A 108 -4.55 -5.52 -13.30
CA GLY A 108 -4.76 -6.36 -14.46
C GLY A 108 -4.08 -7.74 -14.35
N PRO A 109 -4.27 -8.63 -15.34
CA PRO A 109 -3.72 -10.00 -15.32
C PRO A 109 -2.19 -10.05 -15.36
N GLU A 110 -1.54 -8.99 -15.84
CA GLU A 110 -0.08 -8.86 -15.81
C GLU A 110 0.44 -8.37 -14.45
N GLY A 111 -0.44 -7.86 -13.59
CA GLY A 111 -0.09 -7.29 -12.30
C GLY A 111 0.69 -5.98 -12.42
N SER A 112 1.36 -5.61 -11.34
CA SER A 112 2.26 -4.47 -11.31
C SER A 112 3.62 -4.87 -11.84
N SER A 113 4.26 -4.00 -12.61
CA SER A 113 5.61 -4.25 -13.13
C SER A 113 6.34 -2.95 -13.43
N ASP A 114 7.66 -2.98 -13.35
CA ASP A 114 8.58 -1.90 -13.74
C ASP A 114 8.39 -1.37 -15.17
N ASN A 115 7.70 -2.11 -16.05
CA ASN A 115 7.56 -1.79 -17.47
C ASN A 115 6.54 -0.69 -17.80
N GLN A 116 6.05 0.06 -16.81
CA GLN A 116 5.38 1.32 -17.13
C GLN A 116 6.43 2.40 -17.41
N GLU A 117 6.73 2.59 -18.70
CA GLU A 117 7.32 3.85 -19.20
C GLU A 117 6.39 5.01 -18.81
N GLY A 118 6.53 5.55 -17.59
CA GLY A 118 5.55 6.51 -17.12
C GLY A 118 5.63 6.99 -15.68
N ASN A 119 6.75 6.90 -14.97
CA ASN A 119 6.95 7.78 -13.80
C ASN A 119 8.44 7.94 -13.45
N ARG A 120 9.07 8.93 -14.08
CA ARG A 120 10.28 9.60 -13.59
C ARG A 120 9.95 11.06 -13.33
#